data_AF-A0A843HHK9-F1
#
_entry.id   AF-A0A843HHK9-F1
#
_cell.length_a   1.000
_cell.length_b   1.000
_cell.length_c   1.000
_cell.angle_alpha   90.00
_cell.angle_beta   90.00
_cell.angle_gamma   90.00
#
_symmetry.space_group_name_H-M   'P 1'
#
loop_
_entity.id
_entity.type
_entity.pdbx_description
1 polymer ?
#
loop_
_entity_poly.entity_id
_entity_poly.type
_entity_poly.pdbx_seq_one_letter_code
_entity_poly.pdbx_strand_id
1 'polypeptide(L)'
;GKVPKTAIERLAILKGFCEGKNVTTPAMRFGDFIEQSIFSLCKQMGKEYESNPLWESKKFSRSNVRAISHPDMVDYDYANHIIRVYEVKASKFKTAQVRDEYRHQLYWHSQFAKEKAEELGKEWKYKVYLVHYDTEGVDYDNHEFDSTRMKIKEVRFPTAIFDINRGMDIINDFLETFDTYYSDEEINADMLPEKVYNHFLAVCDSLQKMKEIEKSIETFKEQIYAFMQAKNIKSIKNDFFVISRVDPTESVGFDYKRYLDDYMAKHPTKAKRIIRQYEKRTTRKGYASIKVKKQ
;
A
#
# COMPACT_ATOMS: atom_id res chain seq x y z
N GLY A 1 -18.34 0.12 7.78
CA GLY A 1 -16.89 0.38 7.85
C GLY A 1 -16.29 0.11 6.50
N LYS A 2 -14.99 0.28 6.29
CA LYS A 2 -14.33 -0.07 5.03
C LYS A 2 -12.95 -0.67 5.31
N VAL A 3 -12.46 -1.50 4.40
CA VAL A 3 -11.07 -1.97 4.44
C VAL A 3 -10.13 -0.77 4.25
N PRO A 4 -9.15 -0.55 5.14
CA PRO A 4 -8.17 0.52 4.98
C PRO A 4 -7.22 0.20 3.83
N LYS A 5 -6.74 1.24 3.10
CA LYS A 5 -5.82 1.06 1.97
C LYS A 5 -4.60 0.21 2.32
N THR A 6 -4.04 0.42 3.50
CA THR A 6 -2.89 -0.33 4.03
C THR A 6 -3.13 -1.83 4.21
N ALA A 7 -4.40 -2.30 4.20
CA ALA A 7 -4.75 -3.71 4.28
C ALA A 7 -5.12 -4.32 2.92
N ILE A 8 -5.36 -3.52 1.87
CA ILE A 8 -5.76 -4.02 0.54
C ILE A 8 -4.64 -4.87 -0.06
N GLU A 9 -3.38 -4.45 0.04
CA GLU A 9 -2.23 -5.25 -0.42
C GLU A 9 -2.18 -6.63 0.26
N ARG A 10 -2.42 -6.69 1.57
CA ARG A 10 -2.45 -7.97 2.30
C ARG A 10 -3.59 -8.88 1.82
N LEU A 11 -4.75 -8.31 1.54
CA LEU A 11 -5.88 -9.06 0.98
C LEU A 11 -5.60 -9.51 -0.46
N ALA A 12 -4.86 -8.72 -1.24
CA ALA A 12 -4.44 -9.07 -2.59
C ALA A 12 -3.48 -10.26 -2.57
N ILE A 13 -2.51 -10.26 -1.64
CA ILE A 13 -1.63 -11.41 -1.40
C ILE A 13 -2.46 -12.65 -1.04
N LEU A 14 -3.42 -12.53 -0.12
CA LEU A 14 -4.29 -13.65 0.28
C LEU A 14 -5.17 -14.18 -0.86
N LYS A 15 -5.60 -13.31 -1.79
CA LYS A 15 -6.33 -13.69 -3.01
C LYS A 15 -5.44 -14.22 -4.13
N GLY A 16 -4.11 -14.18 -3.96
CA GLY A 16 -3.14 -14.61 -4.97
C GLY A 16 -2.96 -13.63 -6.12
N PHE A 17 -3.36 -12.37 -5.95
CA PHE A 17 -3.16 -11.33 -6.97
C PHE A 17 -1.71 -10.84 -7.04
N CYS A 18 -0.96 -10.96 -5.95
CA CYS A 18 0.47 -10.66 -5.92
C CYS A 18 1.20 -11.54 -4.90
N GLU A 19 2.52 -11.67 -5.07
CA GLU A 19 3.35 -12.40 -4.11
C GLU A 19 3.59 -11.58 -2.85
N GLY A 20 3.55 -12.25 -1.70
CA GLY A 20 3.99 -11.67 -0.44
C GLY A 20 5.51 -11.57 -0.40
N LYS A 21 6.03 -10.42 0.04
CA LYS A 21 7.47 -10.27 0.31
C LYS A 21 7.81 -10.99 1.62
N ASN A 22 8.61 -12.04 1.55
CA ASN A 22 9.19 -12.65 2.73
C ASN A 22 10.24 -11.70 3.33
N VAL A 23 9.90 -11.04 4.44
CA VAL A 23 10.82 -10.19 5.18
C VAL A 23 11.24 -10.95 6.44
N THR A 24 12.49 -11.39 6.50
CA THR A 24 13.07 -11.99 7.70
C THR A 24 14.19 -11.11 8.22
N THR A 25 14.01 -10.53 9.41
CA THR A 25 15.03 -9.70 10.08
C THR A 25 15.78 -10.51 11.14
N PRO A 26 16.98 -10.08 11.58
CA PRO A 26 17.68 -10.72 12.69
C PRO A 26 16.84 -10.81 13.97
N ALA A 27 16.07 -9.76 14.29
CA ALA A 27 15.16 -9.75 15.42
C ALA A 27 14.03 -10.79 15.30
N MET A 28 13.52 -11.03 14.09
CA MET A 28 12.51 -12.09 13.87
C MET A 28 13.10 -13.48 14.09
N ARG A 29 14.28 -13.76 13.50
CA ARG A 29 14.98 -15.05 13.72
C ARG A 29 15.30 -15.28 15.20
N PHE A 30 15.69 -14.23 15.91
CA PHE A 30 15.93 -14.30 17.35
C PHE A 30 14.64 -14.59 18.13
N GLY A 31 13.52 -13.97 17.75
CA GLY A 31 12.20 -14.29 18.28
C GLY A 31 11.87 -15.77 18.12
N ASP A 32 12.02 -16.31 16.91
CA ASP A 32 11.78 -17.73 16.61
C ASP A 32 12.67 -18.66 17.46
N PHE A 33 13.94 -18.29 17.64
CA PHE A 33 14.89 -19.03 18.49
C PHE A 33 14.43 -19.07 19.96
N ILE A 34 13.96 -17.94 20.50
CA ILE A 34 13.45 -17.86 21.88
C ILE A 34 12.19 -18.71 22.04
N GLU A 35 11.24 -18.64 21.09
CA GLU A 35 10.04 -19.46 21.06
C GLU A 35 10.37 -20.96 21.09
N GLN A 36 11.25 -21.40 20.21
CA GLN A 36 11.69 -22.80 20.14
C GLN A 36 12.41 -23.25 21.42
N SER A 37 13.20 -22.37 22.02
CA SER A 37 13.92 -22.66 23.28
C SER A 37 12.96 -22.85 24.44
N ILE A 38 11.94 -22.00 24.56
CA ILE A 38 10.89 -22.11 25.58
C ILE A 38 10.07 -23.39 25.37
N PHE A 39 9.69 -23.67 24.12
CA PHE A 39 8.96 -24.89 23.78
C PHE A 39 9.77 -26.16 24.15
N SER A 40 11.06 -26.16 23.80
CA SER A 40 11.98 -27.27 24.10
C SER A 40 12.13 -27.48 25.60
N LEU A 41 12.27 -26.41 26.38
CA LEU A 41 12.31 -26.47 27.84
C LEU A 41 11.02 -27.09 28.41
N CYS A 42 9.85 -26.68 27.91
CA CYS A 42 8.57 -27.23 28.35
C CYS A 42 8.44 -28.74 28.06
N LYS A 43 8.91 -29.17 26.87
CA LYS A 43 8.93 -30.58 26.48
C LYS A 43 9.87 -31.41 27.37
N GLN A 44 11.04 -30.88 27.73
CA GLN A 44 11.96 -31.53 28.67
C GLN A 44 11.35 -31.72 30.07
N MET A 45 10.46 -30.82 30.48
CA MET A 45 9.70 -30.95 31.72
C MET A 45 8.53 -31.94 31.64
N GLY A 46 8.39 -32.67 30.52
CA GLY A 46 7.34 -33.69 30.33
C GLY A 46 5.95 -33.11 30.08
N LYS A 47 5.86 -31.85 29.63
CA LYS A 47 4.58 -31.21 29.34
C LYS A 47 4.24 -31.29 27.85
N GLU A 48 3.01 -31.66 27.53
CA GLU A 48 2.51 -31.79 26.16
C GLU A 48 1.93 -30.47 25.65
N TYR A 49 2.82 -29.50 25.37
CA TYR A 49 2.40 -28.29 24.67
C TYR A 49 2.29 -28.54 23.16
N GLU A 50 1.32 -27.88 22.53
CA GLU A 50 1.27 -27.71 21.07
C GLU A 50 2.03 -26.44 20.69
N SER A 51 2.93 -26.52 19.71
CA SER A 51 3.61 -25.35 19.15
C SER A 51 2.89 -24.85 17.91
N ASN A 52 2.66 -23.54 17.83
CA ASN A 52 2.13 -22.84 16.67
C ASN A 52 0.86 -23.46 16.04
N PRO A 53 -0.13 -23.96 16.82
CA PRO A 53 -1.31 -24.60 16.23
C PRO A 53 -2.11 -23.61 15.38
N LEU A 54 -2.60 -24.07 14.22
CA LEU A 54 -3.55 -23.32 13.41
C LEU A 54 -4.95 -23.50 13.98
N TRP A 55 -5.51 -22.44 14.55
CA TRP A 55 -6.92 -22.41 14.94
C TRP A 55 -7.73 -21.64 13.91
N GLU A 56 -8.71 -22.31 13.30
CA GLU A 56 -9.75 -21.66 12.50
C GLU A 56 -11.04 -21.53 13.33
N SER A 57 -11.60 -20.33 13.34
CA SER A 57 -12.88 -20.06 14.01
C SER A 57 -14.05 -20.45 13.13
N LYS A 58 -14.99 -21.23 13.65
CA LYS A 58 -16.28 -21.48 12.98
C LYS A 58 -17.22 -20.30 13.18
N LYS A 59 -17.12 -19.62 14.33
CA LYS A 59 -17.97 -18.49 14.72
C LYS A 59 -17.69 -17.22 13.91
N PHE A 60 -16.41 -16.92 13.68
CA PHE A 60 -15.99 -15.63 13.11
C PHE A 60 -15.66 -15.72 11.62
N SER A 61 -15.43 -16.91 11.07
CA SER A 61 -15.21 -17.08 9.63
C SER A 61 -16.46 -16.74 8.81
N ARG A 62 -16.24 -16.38 7.55
CA ARG A 62 -17.26 -16.11 6.53
C ARG A 62 -16.95 -16.89 5.25
N SER A 63 -17.83 -16.84 4.27
CA SER A 63 -17.67 -17.57 3.00
C SER A 63 -16.41 -17.16 2.25
N ASN A 64 -16.08 -15.86 2.23
CA ASN A 64 -14.95 -15.33 1.45
C ASN A 64 -13.67 -15.16 2.27
N VAL A 65 -13.69 -15.36 3.59
CA VAL A 65 -12.55 -15.13 4.47
C VAL A 65 -12.61 -15.99 5.74
N ARG A 66 -11.49 -16.64 6.07
CA ARG A 66 -11.34 -17.41 7.30
C ARG A 66 -10.73 -16.56 8.40
N ALA A 67 -11.31 -16.62 9.60
CA ALA A 67 -10.71 -16.07 10.80
C ALA A 67 -9.79 -17.13 11.39
N ILE A 68 -8.49 -16.85 11.42
CA ILE A 68 -7.46 -17.77 11.92
C ILE A 68 -6.66 -17.17 13.07
N SER A 69 -6.14 -18.00 13.96
CA SER A 69 -5.23 -17.66 15.04
C SER A 69 -4.12 -18.69 15.12
N HIS A 70 -2.87 -18.22 15.16
CA HIS A 70 -1.69 -19.03 15.47
C HIS A 70 -1.08 -18.52 16.78
N PRO A 71 -1.45 -19.07 17.95
CA PRO A 71 -0.73 -18.80 19.17
C PRO A 71 0.61 -19.54 19.18
N ASP A 72 1.65 -18.95 19.79
CA ASP A 72 2.99 -19.54 19.77
C ASP A 72 3.04 -20.90 20.50
N MET A 73 2.34 -21.02 21.63
CA MET A 73 2.21 -22.28 22.38
C MET A 73 0.84 -22.45 23.05
N VAL A 74 0.35 -23.69 23.13
CA VAL A 74 -0.91 -24.05 23.81
C VAL A 74 -0.72 -25.27 24.71
N ASP A 75 -1.31 -25.26 25.90
CA ASP A 75 -1.41 -26.39 26.83
C ASP A 75 -2.88 -26.71 27.13
N TYR A 76 -3.24 -27.98 26.98
CA TYR A 76 -4.55 -28.52 27.34
C TYR A 76 -4.46 -29.28 28.65
N ASP A 77 -4.87 -28.63 29.73
CA ASP A 77 -4.94 -29.24 31.05
C ASP A 77 -6.29 -29.91 31.23
N TYR A 78 -6.37 -31.15 30.74
CA TYR A 78 -7.57 -31.99 30.83
C TYR A 78 -7.98 -32.27 32.28
N ALA A 79 -7.03 -32.35 33.21
CA ALA A 79 -7.33 -32.60 34.62
C ALA A 79 -8.12 -31.45 35.25
N ASN A 80 -7.79 -30.21 34.89
CA ASN A 80 -8.43 -29.01 35.43
C ASN A 80 -9.44 -28.35 34.47
N HIS A 81 -9.62 -28.91 33.27
CA HIS A 81 -10.42 -28.35 32.18
C HIS A 81 -10.00 -26.90 31.83
N ILE A 82 -8.70 -26.68 31.58
CA ILE A 82 -8.16 -25.36 31.24
C ILE A 82 -7.33 -25.42 29.95
N ILE A 83 -7.67 -24.56 28.98
CA ILE A 83 -6.79 -24.23 27.86
C ILE A 83 -5.90 -23.07 28.26
N ARG A 84 -4.58 -23.25 28.22
CA ARG A 84 -3.60 -22.18 28.46
C ARG A 84 -2.93 -21.82 27.15
N VAL A 85 -3.09 -20.57 26.74
CA VAL A 85 -2.54 -20.03 25.50
C VAL A 85 -1.40 -19.09 25.84
N TYR A 86 -0.25 -19.25 25.21
CA TYR A 86 0.95 -18.48 25.46
C TYR A 86 1.41 -17.80 24.19
N GLU A 87 1.50 -16.47 24.25
CA GLU A 87 2.11 -15.64 23.23
C GLU A 87 3.48 -15.19 23.73
N VAL A 88 4.54 -15.57 23.02
CA VAL A 88 5.93 -15.29 23.33
C VAL A 88 6.37 -14.05 22.56
N LYS A 89 7.02 -13.11 23.25
CA LYS A 89 7.61 -11.93 22.61
C LYS A 89 8.98 -11.63 23.17
N ALA A 90 9.98 -11.61 22.29
CA ALA A 90 11.34 -11.19 22.61
C ALA A 90 11.52 -9.71 22.24
N SER A 91 11.71 -8.83 23.24
CA SER A 91 11.89 -7.41 22.99
C SER A 91 12.67 -6.69 24.08
N LYS A 92 13.23 -5.53 23.74
CA LYS A 92 13.89 -4.62 24.69
C LYS A 92 12.92 -3.75 25.49
N PHE A 93 11.62 -3.84 25.21
CA PHE A 93 10.62 -3.00 25.85
C PHE A 93 10.20 -3.58 27.20
N LYS A 94 9.69 -2.72 28.08
CA LYS A 94 9.12 -3.19 29.35
C LYS A 94 7.89 -4.05 29.07
N THR A 95 7.69 -5.11 29.86
CA THR A 95 6.56 -6.04 29.70
C THR A 95 5.19 -5.36 29.61
N ALA A 96 4.98 -4.25 30.31
CA ALA A 96 3.74 -3.48 30.23
C ALA A 96 3.52 -2.85 28.85
N GLN A 97 4.58 -2.29 28.26
CA GLN A 97 4.54 -1.72 26.91
C GLN A 97 4.29 -2.81 25.88
N VAL A 98 4.98 -3.95 25.98
CA VAL A 98 4.77 -5.10 25.08
C VAL A 98 3.32 -5.57 25.15
N ARG A 99 2.75 -5.70 26.35
CA ARG A 99 1.33 -6.07 26.51
C ARG A 99 0.41 -5.09 25.79
N ASP A 100 0.70 -3.79 25.84
CA ASP A 100 -0.13 -2.76 25.22
C ASP A 100 0.02 -2.75 23.68
N GLU A 101 1.24 -2.97 23.16
CA GLU A 101 1.52 -3.11 21.72
C GLU A 101 0.82 -4.33 21.11
N TYR A 102 0.89 -5.47 21.78
CA TYR A 102 0.31 -6.73 21.33
C TYR A 102 -1.13 -6.97 21.83
N ARG A 103 -1.76 -5.95 22.44
CA ARG A 103 -3.07 -6.07 23.09
C ARG A 103 -4.16 -6.59 22.16
N HIS A 104 -4.17 -6.15 20.90
CA HIS A 104 -5.15 -6.57 19.90
C HIS A 104 -4.97 -8.04 19.49
N GLN A 105 -3.72 -8.49 19.33
CA GLN A 105 -3.38 -9.87 19.02
C GLN A 105 -3.74 -10.80 20.19
N LEU A 106 -3.39 -10.43 21.42
CA LEU A 106 -3.75 -11.17 22.63
C LEU A 106 -5.28 -11.27 22.79
N TYR A 107 -6.02 -10.22 22.46
CA TYR A 107 -7.48 -10.26 22.46
C TYR A 107 -8.03 -11.21 21.39
N TRP A 108 -7.42 -11.24 20.20
CA TRP A 108 -7.74 -12.19 19.15
C TRP A 108 -7.55 -13.64 19.64
N HIS A 109 -6.38 -13.98 20.19
CA HIS A 109 -6.14 -15.30 20.79
C HIS A 109 -7.15 -15.64 21.89
N SER A 110 -7.51 -14.66 22.73
CA SER A 110 -8.52 -14.85 23.77
C SER A 110 -9.90 -15.21 23.22
N GLN A 111 -10.31 -14.69 22.07
CA GLN A 111 -11.62 -15.02 21.48
C GLN A 111 -11.62 -16.44 20.89
N PHE A 112 -10.50 -16.87 20.28
CA PHE A 112 -10.35 -18.23 19.77
C PHE A 112 -10.25 -19.26 20.89
N ALA A 113 -9.47 -18.97 21.94
CA ALA A 113 -9.37 -19.82 23.12
C ALA A 113 -10.73 -20.01 23.80
N LYS A 114 -11.55 -18.95 23.83
CA LYS A 114 -12.93 -19.01 24.32
C LYS A 114 -13.79 -19.94 23.48
N GLU A 115 -13.77 -19.79 22.15
CA GLU A 115 -14.51 -20.68 21.24
C GLU A 115 -14.06 -22.14 21.41
N LYS A 116 -12.75 -22.39 21.50
CA LYS A 116 -12.21 -23.74 21.74
C LYS A 116 -12.65 -24.34 23.06
N ALA A 117 -12.65 -23.56 24.13
CA ALA A 117 -13.16 -24.00 25.42
C ALA A 117 -14.66 -24.35 25.32
N GLU A 118 -15.46 -23.49 24.67
CA GLU A 118 -16.89 -23.75 24.42
C GLU A 118 -17.13 -25.02 23.57
N GLU A 119 -16.25 -25.33 22.62
CA GLU A 119 -16.29 -26.56 21.81
C GLU A 119 -15.97 -27.82 22.63
N LEU A 120 -15.08 -27.73 23.63
CA LEU A 120 -14.69 -28.86 24.48
C LEU A 120 -15.70 -29.15 25.59
N GLY A 121 -16.42 -28.13 26.09
CA GLY A 121 -17.44 -28.30 27.12
C GLY A 121 -17.68 -27.04 27.96
N LYS A 122 -18.80 -26.96 28.67
CA LYS A 122 -19.17 -25.76 29.47
C LYS A 122 -18.27 -25.55 30.69
N GLU A 123 -17.65 -26.61 31.16
CA GLU A 123 -16.71 -26.66 32.27
C GLU A 123 -15.31 -26.17 31.90
N TRP A 124 -14.98 -26.16 30.61
CA TRP A 124 -13.68 -25.73 30.13
C TRP A 124 -13.51 -24.22 30.27
N LYS A 125 -12.36 -23.85 30.82
CA LYS A 125 -11.92 -22.47 30.96
C LYS A 125 -10.75 -22.21 30.02
N TYR A 126 -10.47 -20.95 29.78
CA TYR A 126 -9.29 -20.54 29.03
C TYR A 126 -8.52 -19.47 29.78
N LYS A 127 -7.21 -19.43 29.55
CA LYS A 127 -6.31 -18.40 30.04
C LYS A 127 -5.32 -18.03 28.95
N VAL A 128 -5.08 -16.73 28.77
CA VAL A 128 -4.09 -16.21 27.84
C VAL A 128 -2.94 -15.61 28.64
N TYR A 129 -1.72 -15.92 28.23
CA TYR A 129 -0.49 -15.49 28.86
C TYR A 129 0.39 -14.77 27.83
N LEU A 130 0.95 -13.64 28.23
CA LEU A 130 2.09 -13.04 27.55
C LEU A 130 3.36 -13.54 28.23
N VAL A 131 4.23 -14.17 27.45
CA VAL A 131 5.58 -14.58 27.84
C VAL A 131 6.56 -13.58 27.23
N HIS A 132 7.04 -12.65 28.05
CA HIS A 132 7.99 -11.63 27.60
C HIS A 132 9.42 -12.05 27.91
N TYR A 133 10.25 -12.18 26.88
CA TYR A 133 11.69 -12.36 26.99
C TYR A 133 12.38 -11.02 26.80
N ASP A 134 13.03 -10.51 27.84
CA ASP A 134 13.76 -9.26 27.76
C ASP A 134 14.98 -9.41 26.84
N THR A 135 15.17 -8.51 25.89
CA THR A 135 16.35 -8.48 24.99
C THR A 135 17.27 -7.29 25.20
N GLU A 136 17.07 -6.51 26.27
CA GLU A 136 17.99 -5.43 26.62
C GLU A 136 19.41 -5.98 26.84
N GLY A 137 20.38 -5.45 26.09
CA GLY A 137 21.79 -5.86 26.15
C GLY A 137 22.13 -7.21 25.52
N VAL A 138 21.23 -7.81 24.75
CA VAL A 138 21.48 -9.10 24.06
C VAL A 138 22.17 -8.88 22.71
N ASP A 139 23.23 -9.66 22.45
CA ASP A 139 23.81 -9.87 21.12
C ASP A 139 23.13 -11.07 20.45
N TYR A 140 22.32 -10.83 19.42
CA TYR A 140 21.52 -11.88 18.79
C TYR A 140 22.34 -13.00 18.14
N ASP A 141 23.59 -12.74 17.76
CA ASP A 141 24.41 -13.73 17.06
C ASP A 141 25.11 -14.73 18.01
N ASN A 142 25.26 -14.39 19.29
CA ASN A 142 26.03 -15.17 20.27
C ASN A 142 25.29 -15.43 21.59
N HIS A 143 23.97 -15.35 21.60
CA HIS A 143 23.18 -15.47 22.82
C HIS A 143 22.72 -16.91 23.08
N GLU A 144 22.99 -17.40 24.28
CA GLU A 144 22.39 -18.64 24.80
C GLU A 144 21.08 -18.34 25.54
N PHE A 145 20.12 -19.25 25.43
CA PHE A 145 18.82 -19.08 26.08
C PHE A 145 18.95 -19.01 27.62
N ASP A 146 18.67 -17.84 28.18
CA ASP A 146 18.59 -17.61 29.63
C ASP A 146 17.14 -17.43 30.09
N SER A 147 16.62 -18.43 30.81
CA SER A 147 15.23 -18.41 31.33
C SER A 147 14.96 -17.30 32.35
N THR A 148 15.98 -16.72 33.00
CA THR A 148 15.79 -15.68 34.02
C THR A 148 15.34 -14.34 33.43
N ARG A 149 15.53 -14.15 32.12
CA ARG A 149 15.03 -12.99 31.35
C ARG A 149 13.54 -13.05 31.03
N MET A 150 12.89 -14.17 31.34
CA MET A 150 11.50 -14.42 31.00
C MET A 150 10.54 -13.93 32.09
N LYS A 151 9.48 -13.23 31.70
CA LYS A 151 8.36 -12.85 32.56
C LYS A 151 7.05 -13.34 31.96
N ILE A 152 6.30 -14.11 32.75
CA ILE A 152 4.97 -14.60 32.33
C ILE A 152 3.90 -13.74 33.01
N LYS A 153 2.93 -13.26 32.24
CA LYS A 153 1.79 -12.49 32.74
C LYS A 153 0.48 -13.01 32.15
N GLU A 154 -0.46 -13.35 33.02
CA GLU A 154 -1.85 -13.62 32.59
C GLU A 154 -2.48 -12.31 32.08
N VAL A 155 -3.14 -12.39 30.94
CA VAL A 155 -3.82 -11.27 30.29
C VAL A 155 -5.32 -11.52 30.34
N ARG A 156 -6.07 -10.50 30.75
CA ARG A 156 -7.53 -10.54 30.86
C ARG A 156 -8.16 -9.39 30.09
N PHE A 157 -9.27 -9.68 29.44
CA PHE A 157 -10.05 -8.71 28.69
C PHE A 157 -11.46 -8.63 29.28
N PRO A 158 -11.71 -7.71 30.23
CA PRO A 158 -13.03 -7.59 30.87
C PRO A 158 -14.09 -7.08 29.90
N THR A 159 -13.68 -6.36 28.85
CA THR A 159 -14.55 -5.84 27.80
C THR A 159 -13.97 -6.16 26.44
N ALA A 160 -14.83 -6.22 25.42
CA ALA A 160 -14.39 -6.33 24.04
C ALA A 160 -13.51 -5.13 23.66
N ILE A 161 -12.43 -5.38 22.91
CA ILE A 161 -11.56 -4.31 22.37
C ILE A 161 -12.05 -3.88 21.00
N PHE A 162 -12.50 -4.82 20.18
CA PHE A 162 -13.08 -4.57 18.87
C PHE A 162 -14.13 -5.63 18.55
N ASP A 163 -15.02 -5.30 17.62
CA ASP A 163 -16.07 -6.19 17.14
C ASP A 163 -15.54 -7.05 15.99
N ILE A 164 -15.22 -8.31 16.29
CA ILE A 164 -14.71 -9.27 15.31
C ILE A 164 -15.74 -9.53 14.21
N ASN A 165 -17.02 -9.74 14.57
CA ASN A 165 -18.04 -10.08 13.58
C ASN A 165 -18.18 -8.96 12.56
N ARG A 166 -18.33 -7.72 13.03
CA ARG A 166 -18.42 -6.55 12.15
C ARG A 166 -17.18 -6.38 11.28
N GLY A 167 -15.99 -6.64 11.82
CA GLY A 167 -14.74 -6.61 11.05
C GLY A 167 -14.71 -7.65 9.94
N MET A 168 -15.09 -8.88 10.25
CA MET A 168 -15.15 -10.00 9.32
C MET A 168 -16.21 -9.80 8.22
N ASP A 169 -17.37 -9.24 8.56
CA ASP A 169 -18.42 -8.90 7.58
C ASP A 169 -17.89 -7.86 6.57
N ILE A 170 -17.25 -6.78 7.05
CA ILE A 170 -16.66 -5.75 6.18
C ILE A 170 -15.62 -6.35 5.20
N ILE A 171 -14.79 -7.28 5.67
CA ILE A 171 -13.77 -7.93 4.83
C ILE A 171 -14.44 -8.89 3.85
N ASN A 172 -15.44 -9.66 4.29
CA ASN A 172 -16.19 -10.60 3.46
C ASN A 172 -16.87 -9.91 2.27
N ASP A 173 -17.55 -8.80 2.55
CA ASP A 173 -18.26 -8.01 1.52
C ASP A 173 -17.26 -7.36 0.55
N PHE A 174 -16.13 -6.85 1.07
CA PHE A 174 -15.07 -6.33 0.21
C PHE A 174 -14.53 -7.40 -0.75
N LEU A 175 -14.26 -8.60 -0.24
CA LEU A 175 -13.70 -9.72 -1.01
C LEU A 175 -14.66 -10.34 -2.03
N GLU A 176 -15.96 -10.05 -1.94
CA GLU A 176 -16.95 -10.44 -2.95
C GLU A 176 -16.73 -9.70 -4.27
N THR A 177 -16.34 -8.43 -4.19
CA THR A 177 -16.09 -7.56 -5.37
C THR A 177 -14.62 -7.34 -5.70
N PHE A 178 -13.71 -7.87 -4.88
CA PHE A 178 -12.27 -7.69 -5.06
C PHE A 178 -11.71 -8.78 -5.98
N ASP A 179 -11.81 -8.54 -7.28
CA ASP A 179 -11.42 -9.43 -8.38
C ASP A 179 -10.08 -9.06 -9.02
N THR A 180 -9.63 -7.82 -8.82
CA THR A 180 -8.45 -7.23 -9.45
C THR A 180 -7.68 -6.38 -8.45
N TYR A 181 -6.36 -6.45 -8.53
CA TYR A 181 -5.47 -5.62 -7.73
C TYR A 181 -4.32 -5.11 -8.59
N TYR A 182 -4.01 -3.83 -8.43
CA TYR A 182 -2.90 -3.17 -9.12
C TYR A 182 -1.99 -2.60 -8.04
N SER A 183 -0.76 -3.12 -7.93
CA SER A 183 0.15 -2.87 -6.80
C SER A 183 0.89 -1.52 -6.86
N ASP A 184 0.21 -0.49 -7.35
CA ASP A 184 0.58 0.94 -7.37
C ASP A 184 1.57 1.49 -8.45
N GLU A 185 1.32 2.78 -8.71
CA GLU A 185 1.93 3.81 -9.60
C GLU A 185 1.95 3.56 -11.11
N GLU A 186 2.39 2.39 -11.57
CA GLU A 186 2.52 2.11 -13.00
C GLU A 186 1.96 0.72 -13.31
N ILE A 187 0.96 0.66 -14.18
CA ILE A 187 0.38 -0.58 -14.68
C ILE A 187 0.98 -0.84 -16.06
N ASN A 188 1.52 -2.03 -16.30
CA ASN A 188 1.84 -2.44 -17.67
C ASN A 188 0.53 -2.50 -18.47
N ALA A 189 0.47 -1.77 -19.59
CA ALA A 189 -0.71 -1.73 -20.46
C ALA A 189 -1.15 -3.13 -20.93
N ASP A 190 -0.22 -4.09 -21.03
CA ASP A 190 -0.51 -5.48 -21.39
C ASP A 190 -1.37 -6.21 -20.34
N MET A 191 -1.44 -5.68 -19.10
CA MET A 191 -2.26 -6.22 -18.02
C MET A 191 -3.66 -5.58 -17.94
N LEU A 192 -3.99 -4.66 -18.86
CA LEU A 192 -5.32 -4.07 -18.93
C LEU A 192 -6.31 -5.06 -19.57
N PRO A 193 -7.60 -5.03 -19.19
CA PRO A 193 -8.62 -5.81 -19.88
C PRO A 193 -8.60 -5.54 -21.38
N GLU A 194 -8.78 -6.59 -22.20
CA GLU A 194 -8.63 -6.53 -23.67
C GLU A 194 -9.42 -5.38 -24.30
N LYS A 195 -10.67 -5.18 -23.85
CA LYS A 195 -11.51 -4.07 -24.31
C LYS A 195 -10.90 -2.69 -24.01
N VAL A 196 -10.25 -2.53 -22.87
CA VAL A 196 -9.60 -1.27 -22.48
C VAL A 196 -8.31 -1.08 -23.27
N TYR A 197 -7.49 -2.13 -23.39
CA TYR A 197 -6.26 -2.12 -24.17
C TYR A 197 -6.49 -1.74 -25.64
N ASN A 198 -7.51 -2.33 -26.28
CA ASN A 198 -7.87 -2.03 -27.67
C ASN A 198 -8.30 -0.57 -27.87
N HIS A 199 -8.96 0.06 -26.88
CA HIS A 199 -9.27 1.48 -26.96
C HIS A 199 -8.00 2.35 -26.89
N PHE A 200 -7.01 1.99 -26.06
CA PHE A 200 -5.73 2.70 -26.02
C PHE A 200 -4.99 2.64 -27.35
N LEU A 201 -4.96 1.46 -28.00
CA LEU A 201 -4.37 1.31 -29.33
C LEU A 201 -5.04 2.20 -30.38
N ALA A 202 -6.38 2.22 -30.43
CA ALA A 202 -7.12 3.06 -31.37
C ALA A 202 -6.84 4.56 -31.18
N VAL A 203 -6.68 5.02 -29.93
CA VAL A 203 -6.30 6.40 -29.62
C VAL A 203 -4.86 6.68 -30.07
N CYS A 204 -3.93 5.76 -29.84
CA CYS A 204 -2.54 5.88 -30.29
C CYS A 204 -2.45 6.02 -31.82
N ASP A 205 -3.16 5.18 -32.57
CA ASP A 205 -3.20 5.25 -34.04
C ASP A 205 -3.77 6.57 -34.54
N SER A 206 -4.84 7.05 -33.91
CA SER A 206 -5.46 8.34 -34.26
C SER A 206 -4.49 9.51 -34.03
N LEU A 207 -3.76 9.48 -32.92
CA LEU A 207 -2.74 10.51 -32.62
C LEU A 207 -1.54 10.45 -33.57
N GLN A 208 -1.14 9.27 -34.05
CA GLN A 208 -0.11 9.16 -35.08
C GLN A 208 -0.57 9.75 -36.40
N LYS A 209 -1.78 9.39 -36.86
CA LYS A 209 -2.36 9.96 -38.09
C LYS A 209 -2.48 11.49 -38.02
N MET A 210 -2.87 12.04 -36.87
CA MET A 210 -2.90 13.49 -36.67
C MET A 210 -1.52 14.12 -36.86
N LYS A 211 -0.45 13.53 -36.29
CA LYS A 211 0.92 14.03 -36.50
C LYS A 211 1.38 13.94 -37.95
N GLU A 212 1.01 12.88 -38.66
CA GLU A 212 1.33 12.74 -40.09
C GLU A 212 0.63 13.81 -40.93
N ILE A 213 -0.65 14.08 -40.63
CA ILE A 213 -1.42 15.14 -41.27
C ILE A 213 -0.82 16.51 -40.95
N GLU A 214 -0.47 16.79 -39.69
CA GLU A 214 0.20 18.03 -39.29
C GLU A 214 1.51 18.23 -40.05
N LYS A 215 2.34 17.18 -40.16
CA LYS A 215 3.59 17.23 -40.94
C LYS A 215 3.34 17.48 -42.42
N SER A 216 2.31 16.84 -42.99
CA SER A 216 1.89 17.05 -44.38
C SER A 216 1.43 18.48 -44.62
N ILE A 217 0.65 19.05 -43.68
CA ILE A 217 0.20 20.43 -43.72
C ILE A 217 1.39 21.40 -43.65
N GLU A 218 2.36 21.18 -42.77
CA GLU A 218 3.54 22.04 -42.70
C GLU A 218 4.38 21.96 -43.98
N THR A 219 4.59 20.75 -44.51
CA THR A 219 5.25 20.56 -45.81
C THR A 219 4.53 21.31 -46.92
N PHE A 220 3.20 21.22 -46.95
CA PHE A 220 2.38 21.92 -47.93
C PHE A 220 2.46 23.45 -47.78
N LYS A 221 2.47 23.97 -46.54
CA LYS A 221 2.64 25.40 -46.26
C LYS A 221 3.99 25.92 -46.77
N GLU A 222 5.07 25.17 -46.56
CA GLU A 222 6.40 25.53 -47.08
C GLU A 222 6.41 25.55 -48.62
N GLN A 223 5.84 24.52 -49.25
CA GLN A 223 5.76 24.41 -50.71
C GLN A 223 4.91 25.52 -51.33
N ILE A 224 3.72 25.80 -50.77
CA ILE A 224 2.83 26.84 -51.29
C ILE A 224 3.42 28.23 -51.07
N TYR A 225 4.11 28.46 -49.95
CA TYR A 225 4.82 29.72 -49.70
C TYR A 225 5.91 29.96 -50.76
N ALA A 226 6.75 28.95 -51.02
CA ALA A 226 7.80 29.04 -52.04
C ALA A 226 7.22 29.30 -53.44
N PHE A 227 6.11 28.62 -53.79
CA PHE A 227 5.39 28.86 -55.04
C PHE A 227 4.84 30.29 -55.14
N MET A 228 4.15 30.76 -54.10
CA MET A 228 3.59 32.12 -54.03
C MET A 228 4.69 33.19 -54.07
N GLN A 229 5.84 32.92 -53.46
CA GLN A 229 7.01 33.79 -53.54
C GLN A 229 7.58 33.85 -54.97
N ALA A 230 7.84 32.70 -55.59
CA ALA A 230 8.41 32.60 -56.93
C ALA A 230 7.52 33.21 -58.03
N LYS A 231 6.20 33.15 -57.86
CA LYS A 231 5.22 33.72 -58.81
C LYS A 231 4.72 35.11 -58.41
N ASN A 232 5.25 35.69 -57.33
CA ASN A 232 4.81 36.97 -56.78
C ASN A 232 3.30 37.05 -56.52
N ILE A 233 2.70 35.95 -56.04
CA ILE A 233 1.29 35.86 -55.68
C ILE A 233 1.11 36.25 -54.22
N LYS A 234 0.22 37.20 -53.93
CA LYS A 234 -0.07 37.64 -52.55
C LYS A 234 -1.13 36.77 -51.85
N SER A 235 -2.14 36.29 -52.57
CA SER A 235 -3.20 35.45 -52.02
C SER A 235 -3.83 34.55 -53.08
N ILE A 236 -4.23 33.34 -52.69
CA ILE A 236 -5.01 32.37 -53.48
C ILE A 236 -6.32 32.13 -52.73
N LYS A 237 -7.46 32.33 -53.38
CA LYS A 237 -8.77 32.22 -52.71
C LYS A 237 -9.87 31.68 -53.63
N ASN A 238 -10.83 30.98 -53.02
CA ASN A 238 -12.11 30.60 -53.59
C ASN A 238 -13.17 30.57 -52.48
N ASP A 239 -14.35 30.01 -52.74
CA ASP A 239 -15.45 29.93 -51.77
C ASP A 239 -15.15 29.05 -50.55
N PHE A 240 -14.12 28.21 -50.61
CA PHE A 240 -13.79 27.22 -49.59
C PHE A 240 -12.55 27.58 -48.77
N PHE A 241 -11.62 28.37 -49.32
CA PHE A 241 -10.37 28.70 -48.64
C PHE A 241 -9.75 30.02 -49.07
N VAL A 242 -8.88 30.54 -48.19
CA VAL A 242 -8.01 31.70 -48.46
C VAL A 242 -6.61 31.39 -47.94
N ILE A 243 -5.62 31.40 -48.83
CA ILE A 243 -4.21 31.25 -48.51
C ILE A 243 -3.53 32.58 -48.81
N SER A 244 -2.83 33.17 -47.84
CA SER A 244 -2.13 34.44 -48.00
C SER A 244 -0.65 34.28 -47.69
N ARG A 245 0.20 34.90 -48.50
CA ARG A 245 1.64 34.96 -48.25
C ARG A 245 1.91 36.05 -47.22
N VAL A 246 2.59 35.71 -46.14
CA VAL A 246 3.04 36.67 -45.12
C VAL A 246 4.55 36.72 -45.18
N ASP A 247 5.09 37.86 -45.61
CA ASP A 247 6.53 38.06 -45.69
C ASP A 247 7.11 38.26 -44.28
N PRO A 248 8.39 37.90 -44.04
CA PRO A 248 9.02 38.07 -42.73
C PRO A 248 8.92 39.52 -42.26
N THR A 249 8.48 39.72 -41.01
CA THR A 249 8.43 41.02 -40.35
C THR A 249 9.17 40.93 -39.03
N GLU A 250 9.91 41.99 -38.69
CA GLU A 250 10.49 42.14 -37.36
C GLU A 250 9.47 42.83 -36.46
N SER A 251 9.19 42.21 -35.31
CA SER A 251 8.39 42.84 -34.27
C SER A 251 9.28 43.08 -33.05
N VAL A 252 9.26 44.32 -32.56
CA VAL A 252 9.96 44.69 -31.33
C VAL A 252 9.00 44.48 -30.16
N GLY A 253 9.27 43.47 -29.34
CA GLY A 253 8.51 43.15 -28.14
C GLY A 253 9.26 43.54 -26.87
N PHE A 254 8.52 43.85 -25.81
CA PHE A 254 9.10 44.06 -24.48
C PHE A 254 9.32 42.72 -23.76
N ASP A 255 10.58 42.39 -23.46
CA ASP A 255 10.93 41.20 -22.68
C ASP A 255 10.72 41.46 -21.18
N TYR A 256 9.48 41.26 -20.73
CA TYR A 256 9.08 41.43 -19.33
C TYR A 256 9.89 40.54 -18.37
N LYS A 257 10.29 39.34 -18.80
CA LYS A 257 11.03 38.41 -17.94
C LYS A 257 12.41 38.96 -17.64
N ARG A 258 13.13 39.35 -18.69
CA ARG A 258 14.47 39.96 -18.55
C ARG A 258 14.41 41.28 -17.78
N TYR A 259 13.41 42.12 -18.03
CA TYR A 259 13.18 43.33 -17.25
C TYR A 259 12.99 43.05 -15.76
N LEU A 260 12.18 42.04 -15.41
CA LEU A 260 11.91 41.68 -14.03
C LEU A 260 13.16 41.15 -13.33
N ASP A 261 13.97 40.34 -14.01
CA ASP A 261 15.24 39.82 -13.49
C ASP A 261 16.22 40.97 -13.19
N ASP A 262 16.40 41.91 -14.12
CA ASP A 262 17.25 43.09 -13.95
C ASP A 262 16.73 44.01 -12.82
N TYR A 263 15.40 44.16 -12.71
CA TYR A 263 14.76 44.96 -11.68
C TYR A 263 14.86 44.31 -10.30
N MET A 264 14.79 42.97 -10.22
CA MET A 264 15.03 42.21 -8.99
C MET A 264 16.46 42.35 -8.49
N ALA A 265 17.45 42.36 -9.38
CA ALA A 265 18.86 42.53 -9.01
C ALA A 265 19.14 43.92 -8.42
N LYS A 266 18.53 44.97 -8.97
CA LYS A 266 18.73 46.36 -8.53
C LYS A 266 17.83 46.76 -7.35
N HIS A 267 16.61 46.22 -7.29
CA HIS A 267 15.57 46.62 -6.33
C HIS A 267 14.77 45.43 -5.79
N PRO A 268 15.41 44.51 -5.04
CA PRO A 268 14.82 43.23 -4.65
C PRO A 268 13.52 43.35 -3.84
N THR A 269 13.44 44.32 -2.93
CA THR A 269 12.24 44.52 -2.08
C THR A 269 11.06 45.07 -2.87
N LYS A 270 11.29 46.00 -3.81
CA LYS A 270 10.23 46.56 -4.66
C LYS A 270 9.74 45.54 -5.68
N ALA A 271 10.66 44.77 -6.27
CA ALA A 271 10.33 43.72 -7.21
C ALA A 271 9.46 42.61 -6.59
N LYS A 272 9.80 42.14 -5.38
CA LYS A 272 8.96 41.18 -4.64
C LYS A 272 7.54 41.70 -4.37
N ARG A 273 7.39 43.00 -4.10
CA ARG A 273 6.08 43.63 -3.91
C ARG A 273 5.24 43.63 -5.19
N ILE A 274 5.87 43.94 -6.33
CA ILE A 274 5.20 43.91 -7.65
C ILE A 274 4.78 42.48 -8.00
N ILE A 275 5.67 41.49 -7.85
CA ILE A 275 5.36 40.09 -8.13
C ILE A 275 4.14 39.61 -7.33
N ARG A 276 4.09 39.95 -6.02
CA ARG A 276 2.95 39.62 -5.16
C ARG A 276 1.65 40.31 -5.60
N GLN A 277 1.72 41.56 -6.05
CA GLN A 277 0.56 42.33 -6.48
C GLN A 277 -0.12 41.72 -7.72
N TYR A 278 0.66 41.06 -8.58
CA TYR A 278 0.17 40.40 -9.80
C TYR A 278 0.19 38.87 -9.70
N GLU A 279 0.29 38.32 -8.48
CA GLU A 279 0.27 36.87 -8.27
C GLU A 279 -1.12 36.32 -8.61
N LYS A 280 -1.25 35.72 -9.79
CA LYS A 280 -2.47 35.01 -10.18
C LYS A 280 -2.39 33.57 -9.71
N ARG A 281 -3.29 33.20 -8.80
CA ARG A 281 -3.49 31.79 -8.42
C ARG A 281 -4.46 31.14 -9.39
N THR A 282 -3.97 30.13 -10.11
CA THR A 282 -4.79 29.30 -10.98
C THR A 282 -4.82 27.88 -10.45
N THR A 283 -5.99 27.44 -10.03
CA THR A 283 -6.24 26.03 -9.68
C THR A 283 -6.38 25.25 -10.98
N ARG A 284 -5.43 24.36 -11.28
CA ARG A 284 -5.52 23.48 -12.44
C ARG A 284 -6.32 22.24 -12.07
N LYS A 285 -7.26 21.85 -12.92
CA LYS A 285 -7.89 20.52 -12.83
C LYS A 285 -6.85 19.46 -13.19
N GLY A 286 -6.93 18.30 -12.53
CA GLY A 286 -6.17 17.13 -12.94
C GLY A 286 -6.54 16.73 -14.37
N TYR A 287 -5.58 16.25 -15.14
CA TYR A 287 -5.79 15.78 -16.51
C TYR A 287 -4.87 14.60 -16.80
N ALA A 288 -5.30 13.71 -17.70
CA ALA A 288 -4.44 12.68 -18.24
C ALA A 288 -3.63 13.26 -19.41
N SER A 289 -2.31 13.07 -19.40
CA SER A 289 -1.44 13.46 -20.50
C SER A 289 -1.07 12.22 -21.31
N ILE A 290 -1.54 12.15 -22.56
CA ILE A 290 -1.19 11.05 -23.48
C ILE A 290 -0.01 11.49 -24.35
N LYS A 291 1.08 10.70 -24.33
CA LYS A 291 2.25 10.93 -25.19
C LYS A 291 2.54 9.65 -25.98
N VAL A 292 2.45 9.73 -27.30
CA VAL A 292 2.87 8.65 -28.19
C VAL A 292 4.38 8.75 -28.41
N LYS A 293 5.14 7.70 -28.06
CA LYS A 293 6.57 7.59 -28.38
C LYS A 293 6.74 7.57 -29.91
N LYS A 294 7.73 8.31 -30.42
CA LYS A 294 8.10 8.19 -31.85
C LYS A 294 8.61 6.76 -32.06
N GLN A 295 8.03 6.07 -33.04
CA GLN A 295 8.68 4.91 -33.66
C GLN A 295 9.77 5.42 -34.60
#